data_AF-A0A965NHU3-F1
#
_entry.id   AF-A0A965NHU3-F1
#
_cell.length_a   1.000
_cell.length_b   1.000
_cell.length_c   1.000
_cell.angle_alpha   90.00
_cell.angle_beta   90.00
_cell.angle_gamma   90.00
#
_symmetry.space_group_name_H-M   'P 1'
#
loop_
_entity.id
_entity.type
_entity.pdbx_description
1 polymer ?
#
loop_
_entity_poly.entity_id
_entity_poly.type
_entity_poly.pdbx_seq_one_letter_code
_entity_poly.pdbx_strand_id
1 'polypeptide(L)'
;MREDIPEWLGKPPIRGSSEWEGWLEKWRDYARRELKDSAADNPDFDFGLLSEEERWRVALRLNIKEKINAGRNGDGLHLPTGRATSDLAHAGLVAWQVGRSIRSNQADNLTNEVDEWIAKRMNPKRRRLAHGIRYGFLDGLGSEAMAPSWSSPDYVSAYEAAWSIGNDIALESDPR
;
A
#
# COMPACT_ATOMS: atom_id res chain seq x y z
N MET A 1 9.18 12.42 -7.03
CA MET A 1 8.65 13.00 -8.28
C MET A 1 9.42 12.41 -9.44
N ARG A 2 8.75 12.15 -10.57
CA ARG A 2 9.38 11.58 -11.76
C ARG A 2 10.39 12.53 -12.41
N GLU A 3 11.45 11.98 -13.00
CA GLU A 3 12.57 12.73 -13.57
C GLU A 3 12.42 13.04 -15.07
N ASP A 4 11.49 12.38 -15.77
CA ASP A 4 11.29 12.49 -17.22
C ASP A 4 10.27 13.57 -17.63
N ILE A 5 9.97 14.52 -16.74
CA ILE A 5 9.07 15.64 -17.03
C ILE A 5 9.67 16.46 -18.18
N PRO A 6 8.95 16.64 -19.31
CA PRO A 6 9.52 17.32 -20.47
C PRO A 6 9.90 18.77 -20.18
N GLU A 7 11.06 19.21 -20.68
CA GLU A 7 11.55 20.58 -20.47
C GLU A 7 10.55 21.65 -20.97
N TRP A 8 9.85 21.39 -22.07
CA TRP A 8 8.86 22.32 -22.65
C TRP A 8 7.67 22.59 -21.72
N LEU A 9 7.37 21.65 -20.82
CA LEU A 9 6.28 21.78 -19.86
C LEU A 9 6.68 22.71 -18.70
N GLY A 10 7.99 22.87 -18.45
CA GLY A 10 8.53 23.68 -17.37
C GLY A 10 8.33 23.03 -15.99
N LYS A 11 8.84 23.71 -14.95
CA LYS A 11 8.73 23.23 -13.57
C LYS A 11 7.27 23.28 -13.09
N PRO A 12 6.84 22.30 -12.29
CA PRO A 12 5.51 22.31 -11.70
C PRO A 12 5.29 23.56 -10.83
N PRO A 13 4.20 24.33 -11.05
CA PRO A 13 3.81 25.45 -10.20
C PRO A 13 3.38 25.02 -8.80
N ILE A 14 3.03 25.99 -7.95
CA ILE A 14 2.52 25.74 -6.59
C ILE A 14 1.18 25.00 -6.70
N ARG A 15 1.09 23.84 -6.05
CA ARG A 15 -0.13 23.02 -6.05
C ARG A 15 -1.35 23.81 -5.58
N GLY A 16 -2.46 23.63 -6.29
CA GLY A 16 -3.73 24.31 -5.99
C GLY A 16 -3.85 25.72 -6.55
N SER A 17 -2.84 26.23 -7.26
CA SER A 17 -2.98 27.47 -8.04
C SER A 17 -3.62 27.22 -9.40
N SER A 18 -4.16 28.26 -10.04
CA SER A 18 -4.70 28.16 -11.40
C SER A 18 -3.60 27.81 -12.42
N GLU A 19 -2.37 28.27 -12.21
CA GLU A 19 -1.22 27.89 -13.03
C GLU A 19 -0.90 26.39 -12.88
N TRP A 20 -1.04 25.84 -11.67
CA TRP A 20 -0.88 24.41 -11.45
C TRP A 20 -1.95 23.60 -12.18
N GLU A 21 -3.20 24.01 -12.15
CA GLU A 21 -4.28 23.31 -12.86
C GLU A 21 -4.02 23.25 -14.37
N GLY A 22 -3.66 24.39 -14.98
CA GLY A 22 -3.33 24.44 -16.40
C GLY A 22 -2.04 23.69 -16.76
N TRP A 23 -1.06 23.65 -15.85
CA TRP A 23 0.15 22.84 -16.02
C TRP A 23 -0.16 21.34 -15.92
N LEU A 24 -0.97 20.95 -14.93
CA LEU A 24 -1.36 19.57 -14.67
C LEU A 24 -2.19 19.00 -15.83
N GLU A 25 -3.07 19.80 -16.43
CA GLU A 25 -3.81 19.39 -17.63
C GLU A 25 -2.87 19.05 -18.79
N LYS A 26 -1.89 19.92 -19.09
CA LYS A 26 -0.87 19.67 -20.12
C LYS A 26 -0.03 18.44 -19.82
N TRP A 27 0.37 18.26 -18.57
CA TRP A 27 1.07 17.06 -18.11
C TRP A 27 0.24 15.80 -18.39
N ARG A 28 -1.02 15.79 -17.95
CA ARG A 28 -1.91 14.63 -18.08
C ARG A 28 -2.16 14.28 -19.54
N ASP A 29 -2.31 15.27 -20.40
CA ASP A 29 -2.44 15.06 -21.84
C ASP A 29 -1.19 14.40 -22.44
N TYR A 30 0.00 14.90 -22.11
CA TYR A 30 1.26 14.30 -22.52
C TYR A 30 1.43 12.88 -21.98
N ALA A 31 1.22 12.67 -20.68
CA ALA A 31 1.37 11.37 -20.04
C ALA A 31 0.42 10.33 -20.63
N ARG A 32 -0.81 10.70 -20.99
CA ARG A 32 -1.76 9.81 -21.65
C ARG A 32 -1.34 9.45 -23.08
N ARG A 33 -0.99 10.46 -23.88
CA ARG A 33 -0.80 10.28 -25.33
C ARG A 33 0.58 9.74 -25.68
N GLU A 34 1.61 10.33 -25.09
CA GLU A 34 3.00 10.04 -25.43
C GLU A 34 3.56 8.91 -24.56
N LEU A 35 3.36 8.99 -23.23
CA LEU A 35 3.86 7.97 -22.31
C LEU A 35 2.94 6.75 -22.17
N LYS A 36 1.69 6.85 -22.64
CA LYS A 36 0.63 5.82 -22.45
C LYS A 36 0.49 5.41 -20.99
N ASP A 37 0.63 6.38 -20.10
CA ASP A 37 0.67 6.15 -18.67
C ASP A 37 -0.74 6.00 -18.11
N SER A 38 -1.07 4.78 -17.66
CA SER A 38 -2.38 4.47 -17.08
C SER A 38 -2.68 5.23 -15.78
N ALA A 39 -1.66 5.78 -15.13
CA ALA A 39 -1.81 6.56 -13.90
C ALA A 39 -2.05 8.06 -14.15
N ALA A 40 -2.03 8.52 -15.41
CA ALA A 40 -2.14 9.93 -15.75
C ALA A 40 -3.42 10.59 -15.20
N ASP A 41 -4.53 9.85 -15.13
CA ASP A 41 -5.80 10.36 -14.58
C ASP A 41 -6.08 9.90 -13.15
N ASN A 42 -5.14 9.19 -12.52
CA ASN A 42 -5.34 8.63 -11.19
C ASN A 42 -4.76 9.56 -10.10
N PRO A 43 -5.61 10.19 -9.26
CA PRO A 43 -5.14 11.08 -8.19
C PRO A 43 -4.30 10.37 -7.12
N ASP A 44 -4.52 9.06 -6.86
CA ASP A 44 -3.73 8.30 -5.89
C ASP A 44 -2.26 8.19 -6.30
N PHE A 45 -2.02 8.19 -7.61
CA PHE A 45 -0.69 8.18 -8.22
C PHE A 45 -0.24 9.57 -8.66
N ASP A 46 -0.81 10.61 -8.02
CA ASP A 46 -0.50 12.01 -8.27
C ASP A 46 -0.59 12.37 -9.75
N PHE A 47 -1.63 11.88 -10.42
CA PHE A 47 -1.86 12.07 -11.86
C PHE A 47 -0.65 11.64 -12.72
N GLY A 48 0.04 10.61 -12.26
CA GLY A 48 1.19 10.04 -12.90
C GLY A 48 2.52 10.74 -12.63
N LEU A 49 2.56 11.75 -11.75
CA LEU A 49 3.80 12.49 -11.42
C LEU A 49 4.76 11.72 -10.50
N LEU A 50 4.30 10.61 -9.94
CA LEU A 50 5.12 9.77 -9.08
C LEU A 50 6.18 8.99 -9.86
N SER A 51 7.38 8.89 -9.28
CA SER A 51 8.42 7.97 -9.73
C SER A 51 7.98 6.51 -9.55
N GLU A 52 8.65 5.56 -10.20
CA GLU A 52 8.29 4.14 -10.08
C GLU A 52 8.30 3.64 -8.63
N GLU A 53 9.27 4.07 -7.83
CA GLU A 53 9.34 3.71 -6.42
C GLU A 53 8.19 4.32 -5.60
N GLU A 54 7.83 5.57 -5.87
CA GLU A 54 6.70 6.24 -5.22
C GLU A 54 5.38 5.57 -5.59
N ARG A 55 5.21 5.21 -6.87
CA ARG A 55 4.05 4.44 -7.36
C ARG A 55 3.97 3.08 -6.69
N TRP A 56 5.10 2.39 -6.56
CA TRP A 56 5.16 1.10 -5.88
C TRP A 56 4.73 1.23 -4.41
N ARG A 57 5.14 2.29 -3.71
CA ARG A 57 4.70 2.58 -2.33
C ARG A 57 3.21 2.92 -2.25
N VAL A 58 2.65 3.69 -3.19
CA VAL A 58 1.19 3.91 -3.27
C VAL A 58 0.45 2.59 -3.45
N ALA A 59 0.87 1.78 -4.44
CA ALA A 59 0.27 0.48 -4.71
C ALA A 59 0.36 -0.45 -3.49
N LEU A 60 1.48 -0.43 -2.76
CA LEU A 60 1.68 -1.17 -1.52
C LEU A 60 0.65 -0.75 -0.46
N ARG A 61 0.48 0.55 -0.22
CA ARG A 61 -0.48 1.06 0.77
C ARG A 61 -1.92 0.68 0.42
N LEU A 62 -2.33 0.87 -0.85
CA LEU A 62 -3.66 0.52 -1.32
C LEU A 62 -3.92 -0.99 -1.18
N ASN A 63 -2.96 -1.82 -1.60
CA ASN A 63 -3.05 -3.27 -1.48
C ASN A 63 -3.12 -3.73 -0.01
N ILE A 64 -2.34 -3.14 0.90
CA ILE A 64 -2.43 -3.48 2.34
C ILE A 64 -3.82 -3.17 2.89
N LYS A 65 -4.34 -1.97 2.62
CA LYS A 65 -5.67 -1.55 3.08
C LYS A 65 -6.78 -2.47 2.54
N GLU A 66 -6.75 -2.75 1.24
CA GLU A 66 -7.69 -3.66 0.59
C GLU A 66 -7.64 -5.06 1.23
N LYS A 67 -6.44 -5.62 1.42
CA LYS A 67 -6.29 -6.98 1.91
C LYS A 67 -6.60 -7.15 3.40
N ILE A 68 -6.27 -6.17 4.25
CA ILE A 68 -6.73 -6.20 5.65
C ILE A 68 -8.26 -6.23 5.70
N ASN A 69 -8.93 -5.36 4.94
CA ASN A 69 -10.40 -5.34 4.91
C ASN A 69 -10.99 -6.64 4.37
N ALA A 70 -10.42 -7.19 3.30
CA ALA A 70 -10.84 -8.49 2.75
C ALA A 70 -10.71 -9.62 3.80
N GLY A 71 -9.58 -9.68 4.51
CA GLY A 71 -9.37 -10.64 5.59
C GLY A 71 -10.37 -10.48 6.74
N ARG A 72 -10.63 -9.23 7.16
CA ARG A 72 -11.62 -8.88 8.19
C ARG A 72 -13.03 -9.32 7.77
N ASN A 73 -13.40 -9.10 6.51
CA ASN A 73 -14.69 -9.48 5.94
C ASN A 73 -14.82 -10.99 5.67
N GLY A 74 -13.75 -11.76 5.84
CA GLY A 74 -13.69 -13.19 5.56
C GLY A 74 -13.79 -13.52 4.08
N ASP A 75 -13.37 -12.59 3.22
CA ASP A 75 -13.30 -12.81 1.79
C ASP A 75 -12.25 -13.88 1.50
N GLY A 76 -12.56 -14.76 0.55
CA GLY A 76 -11.61 -15.72 0.02
C GLY A 76 -10.40 -15.02 -0.61
N LEU A 77 -9.29 -15.74 -0.73
CA LEU A 77 -8.09 -15.25 -1.37
C LEU A 77 -7.57 -16.25 -2.41
N HIS A 78 -6.81 -15.75 -3.37
CA HIS A 78 -6.10 -16.59 -4.33
C HIS A 78 -4.59 -16.55 -4.05
N LEU A 79 -3.99 -17.72 -3.83
CA LEU A 79 -2.55 -17.84 -3.66
C LEU A 79 -1.86 -17.78 -5.03
N PRO A 80 -0.94 -16.83 -5.27
CA PRO A 80 -0.22 -16.77 -6.53
C PRO A 80 0.59 -18.06 -6.77
N THR A 81 0.37 -18.68 -7.93
CA THR A 81 0.92 -20.00 -8.30
C THR A 81 2.25 -19.95 -9.08
N GLY A 82 2.83 -18.76 -9.27
CA GLY A 82 4.11 -18.56 -9.98
C GLY A 82 5.37 -18.58 -9.12
N ARG A 83 6.52 -18.90 -9.73
CA ARG A 83 7.86 -18.77 -9.10
C ARG A 83 8.26 -17.31 -8.88
N ALA A 84 7.91 -16.44 -9.83
CA ALA A 84 8.06 -14.98 -9.67
C ALA A 84 6.88 -14.47 -8.85
N THR A 85 7.13 -14.18 -7.58
CA THR A 85 6.16 -13.55 -6.69
C THR A 85 6.57 -12.10 -6.51
N SER A 86 5.66 -11.15 -6.69
CA SER A 86 5.93 -9.75 -6.39
C SER A 86 5.94 -9.51 -4.87
N ASP A 87 6.76 -8.58 -4.40
CA ASP A 87 6.73 -8.18 -2.99
C ASP A 87 5.37 -7.59 -2.57
N LEU A 88 4.62 -7.02 -3.52
CA LEU A 88 3.22 -6.60 -3.32
C LEU A 88 2.29 -7.78 -3.02
N ALA A 89 2.41 -8.89 -3.76
CA ALA A 89 1.60 -10.07 -3.51
C ALA A 89 1.91 -10.69 -2.13
N HIS A 90 3.19 -10.74 -1.76
CA HIS A 90 3.59 -11.21 -0.43
C HIS A 90 3.04 -10.32 0.68
N ALA A 91 3.20 -9.00 0.56
CA ALA A 91 2.63 -8.02 1.49
C ALA A 91 1.11 -8.14 1.61
N GLY A 92 0.41 -8.32 0.47
CA GLY A 92 -1.05 -8.49 0.44
C GLY A 92 -1.53 -9.72 1.21
N LEU A 93 -0.82 -10.83 1.13
CA LEU A 93 -1.18 -12.03 1.89
C LEU A 93 -0.93 -11.88 3.39
N VAL A 94 0.16 -11.21 3.78
CA VAL A 94 0.40 -10.87 5.19
C VAL A 94 -0.71 -9.94 5.71
N ALA A 95 -1.09 -8.93 4.93
CA ALA A 95 -2.18 -8.01 5.24
C ALA A 95 -3.53 -8.74 5.39
N TRP A 96 -3.83 -9.68 4.49
CA TRP A 96 -5.04 -10.50 4.59
C TRP A 96 -5.06 -11.33 5.87
N GLN A 97 -3.94 -11.96 6.25
CA GLN A 97 -3.86 -12.70 7.52
C GLN A 97 -4.08 -11.82 8.75
N VAL A 98 -3.51 -10.60 8.74
CA VAL A 98 -3.73 -9.61 9.79
C VAL A 98 -5.21 -9.22 9.89
N GLY A 99 -5.89 -8.99 8.77
CA GLY A 99 -7.34 -8.75 8.79
C GLY A 99 -8.13 -9.95 9.30
N ARG A 100 -7.74 -11.16 8.88
CA ARG A 100 -8.41 -12.42 9.23
C ARG A 100 -8.34 -12.72 10.73
N SER A 101 -7.24 -12.36 11.40
CA SER A 101 -7.08 -12.60 12.85
C SER A 101 -8.06 -11.82 13.70
N ILE A 102 -8.58 -10.69 13.21
CA ILE A 102 -9.66 -9.93 13.87
C ILE A 102 -10.96 -10.77 13.91
N ARG A 103 -11.23 -11.50 12.82
CA ARG A 103 -12.45 -12.30 12.68
C ARG A 103 -12.39 -13.63 13.43
N SER A 104 -11.24 -14.28 13.44
CA SER A 104 -11.07 -15.59 14.09
C SER A 104 -9.64 -15.81 14.54
N ASN A 105 -9.51 -16.30 15.78
CA ASN A 105 -8.23 -16.79 16.32
C ASN A 105 -7.99 -18.28 16.04
N GLN A 106 -8.94 -18.98 15.44
CA GLN A 106 -8.75 -20.38 15.03
C GLN A 106 -8.16 -20.45 13.61
N ALA A 107 -7.05 -21.17 13.49
CA ALA A 107 -6.46 -21.50 12.20
C ALA A 107 -7.36 -22.50 11.45
N ASP A 108 -7.72 -22.15 10.22
CA ASP A 108 -8.33 -23.04 9.24
C ASP A 108 -7.30 -23.47 8.17
N ASN A 109 -7.66 -24.44 7.33
CA ASN A 109 -6.77 -24.93 6.27
C ASN A 109 -6.25 -23.80 5.37
N LEU A 110 -7.09 -22.80 5.08
CA LEU A 110 -6.70 -21.67 4.25
C LEU A 110 -5.63 -20.81 4.94
N THR A 111 -5.81 -20.49 6.22
CA THR A 111 -4.80 -19.73 6.98
C THR A 111 -3.46 -20.45 7.07
N ASN A 112 -3.46 -21.77 7.28
CA ASN A 112 -2.25 -22.58 7.30
C ASN A 112 -1.54 -22.60 5.93
N GLU A 113 -2.30 -22.77 4.84
CA GLU A 113 -1.76 -22.73 3.47
C GLU A 113 -1.12 -21.36 3.16
N VAL A 114 -1.75 -20.28 3.62
CA VAL A 114 -1.21 -18.92 3.45
C VAL A 114 0.07 -18.74 4.27
N ASP A 115 0.12 -19.20 5.52
CA ASP A 115 1.30 -19.14 6.38
C ASP A 115 2.49 -19.87 5.73
N GLU A 116 2.26 -21.09 5.26
CA GLU A 116 3.26 -21.85 4.53
C GLU A 116 3.72 -21.12 3.27
N TRP A 117 2.78 -20.55 2.51
CA TRP A 117 3.09 -19.83 1.28
C TRP A 117 3.97 -18.60 1.57
N ILE A 118 3.65 -17.84 2.63
CA ILE A 118 4.39 -16.64 3.07
C ILE A 118 5.80 -17.02 3.54
N ALA A 119 5.91 -18.08 4.33
CA ALA A 119 7.17 -18.56 4.88
C ALA A 119 8.13 -19.04 3.77
N LYS A 120 7.63 -19.85 2.83
CA LYS A 120 8.40 -20.39 1.68
C LYS A 120 8.97 -19.29 0.77
N ARG A 121 8.43 -18.08 0.83
CA ARG A 121 8.76 -16.95 -0.06
C ARG A 121 9.41 -15.78 0.67
N MET A 122 9.85 -15.98 1.91
CA MET A 122 10.45 -14.91 2.70
C MET A 122 11.81 -14.46 2.14
N ASN A 123 12.05 -13.15 2.15
CA ASN A 123 13.35 -12.53 1.88
C ASN A 123 13.53 -11.32 2.84
N PRO A 124 14.71 -10.67 2.89
CA PRO A 124 14.93 -9.55 3.82
C PRO A 124 13.93 -8.39 3.66
N LYS A 125 13.56 -8.03 2.42
CA LYS A 125 12.58 -6.96 2.16
C LYS A 125 11.19 -7.37 2.63
N ARG A 126 10.73 -8.58 2.28
CA ARG A 126 9.46 -9.16 2.71
C ARG A 126 9.33 -9.31 4.22
N ARG A 127 10.43 -9.65 4.90
CA ARG A 127 10.46 -9.70 6.37
C ARG A 127 10.19 -8.33 6.97
N ARG A 128 10.82 -7.27 6.43
CA ARG A 128 10.56 -5.89 6.86
C ARG A 128 9.11 -5.49 6.58
N LEU A 129 8.60 -5.75 5.37
CA LEU A 129 7.21 -5.44 5.03
C LEU A 129 6.22 -6.17 5.95
N ALA A 130 6.42 -7.47 6.17
CA ALA A 130 5.56 -8.26 7.05
C ALA A 130 5.57 -7.74 8.49
N HIS A 131 6.75 -7.34 8.98
CA HIS A 131 6.87 -6.69 10.28
C HIS A 131 6.12 -5.35 10.31
N GLY A 132 6.32 -4.50 9.30
CA GLY A 132 5.67 -3.19 9.21
C GLY A 132 4.15 -3.32 9.24
N ILE A 133 3.60 -4.24 8.44
CA ILE A 133 2.16 -4.52 8.42
C ILE A 133 1.64 -4.98 9.78
N ARG A 134 2.29 -5.98 10.39
CA ARG A 134 1.83 -6.56 11.66
C ARG A 134 1.92 -5.56 12.82
N TYR A 135 3.07 -4.90 12.97
CA TYR A 135 3.27 -3.94 14.05
C TYR A 135 2.46 -2.67 13.85
N GLY A 136 2.41 -2.13 12.62
CA GLY A 136 1.59 -0.98 12.30
C GLY A 136 0.13 -1.22 12.67
N PHE A 137 -0.41 -2.36 12.27
CA PHE A 137 -1.78 -2.73 12.63
C PHE A 137 -2.01 -2.81 14.15
N LEU A 138 -1.12 -3.48 14.89
CA LEU A 138 -1.23 -3.63 16.35
C LEU A 138 -1.14 -2.28 17.08
N ASP A 139 -0.19 -1.43 16.69
CA ASP A 139 -0.03 -0.09 17.26
C ASP A 139 -1.26 0.78 16.93
N GLY A 140 -1.83 0.61 15.73
CA GLY A 140 -3.07 1.26 15.31
C GLY A 140 -4.24 0.88 16.21
N LEU A 141 -4.39 -0.40 16.54
CA LEU A 141 -5.43 -0.85 17.48
C LEU A 141 -5.25 -0.24 18.89
N GLY A 142 -4.01 0.06 19.28
CA GLY A 142 -3.69 0.74 20.54
C GLY A 142 -3.94 2.25 20.53
N SER A 143 -4.28 2.85 19.37
CA SER A 143 -4.37 4.31 19.17
C SER A 143 -3.10 5.10 19.50
N GLU A 144 -1.95 4.44 19.64
CA GLU A 144 -0.66 5.06 19.95
C GLU A 144 0.32 4.76 18.80
N ALA A 145 0.62 5.77 18.00
CA ALA A 145 1.63 5.66 16.96
C ALA A 145 3.02 5.54 17.61
N MET A 146 3.67 4.40 17.42
CA MET A 146 5.04 4.18 17.86
C MET A 146 6.03 4.54 16.74
N ALA A 147 7.25 4.88 17.13
CA ALA A 147 8.30 5.14 16.16
C ALA A 147 8.57 3.87 15.30
N PRO A 148 8.57 3.97 13.95
CA PRO A 148 8.86 2.85 13.07
C PRO A 148 10.20 2.20 13.40
N SER A 149 10.24 0.87 13.50
CA SER A 149 11.48 0.12 13.77
C SER A 149 12.53 0.24 12.66
N TRP A 150 12.13 0.64 11.46
CA TRP A 150 13.02 0.98 10.36
C TRP A 150 12.56 2.26 9.66
N SER A 151 13.54 3.04 9.19
CA SER A 151 13.31 4.28 8.42
C SER A 151 13.18 4.06 6.92
N SER A 152 13.28 2.82 6.42
CA SER A 152 13.18 2.54 4.99
C SER A 152 11.77 2.93 4.49
N PRO A 153 11.64 3.70 3.38
CA PRO A 153 10.35 4.22 2.91
C PRO A 153 9.28 3.15 2.70
N ASP A 154 9.68 1.97 2.22
CA ASP A 154 8.78 0.83 2.00
C ASP A 154 8.21 0.28 3.32
N TYR A 155 9.03 0.22 4.37
CA TYR A 155 8.59 -0.20 5.71
C TYR A 155 7.61 0.81 6.29
N VAL A 156 7.97 2.09 6.26
CA VAL A 156 7.13 3.18 6.79
C VAL A 156 5.78 3.18 6.08
N SER A 157 5.77 3.06 4.75
CA SER A 157 4.52 2.98 3.97
C SER A 157 3.66 1.78 4.38
N ALA A 158 4.27 0.61 4.63
CA ALA A 158 3.55 -0.57 5.07
C ALA A 158 2.98 -0.42 6.48
N TYR A 159 3.78 0.14 7.40
CA TYR A 159 3.41 0.42 8.78
C TYR A 159 2.24 1.40 8.85
N GLU A 160 2.36 2.57 8.22
CA GLU A 160 1.33 3.63 8.26
C GLU A 160 0.01 3.16 7.62
N ALA A 161 0.08 2.38 6.52
CA ALA A 161 -1.13 1.85 5.91
C ALA A 161 -1.88 0.88 6.83
N ALA A 162 -1.16 0.02 7.53
CA ALA A 162 -1.74 -0.93 8.47
C ALA A 162 -2.20 -0.25 9.76
N TRP A 163 -1.43 0.71 10.27
CA TRP A 163 -1.76 1.54 11.43
C TRP A 163 -3.06 2.31 11.22
N SER A 164 -3.22 2.94 10.05
CA SER A 164 -4.45 3.66 9.69
C SER A 164 -5.68 2.76 9.85
N ILE A 165 -5.64 1.53 9.34
CA ILE A 165 -6.78 0.60 9.46
C ILE A 165 -6.98 0.13 10.90
N GLY A 166 -5.90 -0.18 11.63
CA GLY A 166 -5.99 -0.55 13.05
C GLY A 166 -6.63 0.57 13.88
N ASN A 167 -6.21 1.81 13.66
CA ASN A 167 -6.74 2.99 14.34
C ASN A 167 -8.21 3.25 13.98
N ASP A 168 -8.59 3.12 12.70
CA ASP A 168 -9.98 3.24 12.28
C ASP A 168 -10.88 2.21 13.01
N ILE A 169 -10.41 0.97 13.16
CA ILE A 169 -11.11 -0.09 13.91
C ILE A 169 -11.22 0.24 15.40
N ALA A 170 -10.16 0.77 16.00
CA ALA A 170 -10.17 1.18 17.40
C ALA A 170 -11.21 2.29 17.63
N LEU A 171 -11.27 3.27 16.72
CA LEU A 171 -12.26 4.35 16.76
C LEU A 171 -13.69 3.85 16.55
N GLU A 172 -13.92 2.92 15.62
CA GLU A 172 -15.24 2.28 15.41
C GLU A 172 -15.74 1.54 16.68
N SER A 173 -14.81 1.06 17.51
CA SER A 173 -15.09 0.26 18.70
C SER A 173 -15.16 1.10 19.99
N ASP A 174 -14.83 2.39 19.94
CA ASP A 174 -14.82 3.31 21.09
C ASP A 174 -16.22 3.95 21.26
N PRO A 175 -16.99 3.62 22.32
CA PRO A 175 -18.40 4.01 22.46
C PRO A 175 -18.62 5.45 22.96
N ARG A 176 -17.77 6.42 22.60
CA ARG A 176 -17.89 7.81 23.08
C ARG A 176 -19.22 8.46 22.73
#